data_AF-A0A0F9J453-F1
#
_entry.id   AF-A0A0F9J453-F1
#
_cell.length_a   1.000
_cell.length_b   1.000
_cell.length_c   1.000
_cell.angle_alpha   90.00
_cell.angle_beta   90.00
_cell.angle_gamma   90.00
#
_symmetry.space_group_name_H-M   'P 1'
#
loop_
_entity.id
_entity.type
_entity.pdbx_description
1 polymer ?
#
loop_
_entity_poly.entity_id
_entity_poly.type
_entity_poly.pdbx_seq_one_letter_code
_entity_poly.pdbx_strand_id
1 'polypeptide(L)'
;MNYAKPRQVDPKLDKDDAGKWRWTVANRRVGTWAAGYCAENCLGHDTPLAAAQHYHEYQLDHIRLSSLMDTQHPCEKCSEWTSLIAGLPHGDTHTLCEAHRTKDVLAEITSPPDQIWYS
;
A
#
# COMPACT_ATOMS: atom_id res chain seq x y z
N MET A 1 1.75 2.89 18.94
CA MET A 1 2.04 3.30 17.56
C MET A 1 2.04 2.06 16.72
N ASN A 2 1.14 2.02 15.74
CA ASN A 2 1.02 0.92 14.81
C ASN A 2 1.78 1.34 13.54
N TYR A 3 2.61 0.46 13.02
CA TYR A 3 3.39 0.75 11.81
C TYR A 3 3.44 -0.48 10.92
N ALA A 4 3.68 -0.32 9.63
CA ALA A 4 3.94 -1.42 8.73
C ALA A 4 5.20 -1.18 7.91
N LYS A 5 5.97 -2.24 7.69
CA LYS A 5 7.19 -2.21 6.89
C LYS A 5 7.60 -3.63 6.48
N PRO A 6 8.54 -3.78 5.54
CA PRO A 6 9.19 -5.05 5.30
C PRO A 6 9.93 -5.50 6.56
N ARG A 7 9.78 -6.77 6.92
CA ARG A 7 10.47 -7.39 8.04
C ARG A 7 10.91 -8.80 7.64
N GLN A 8 12.08 -9.22 8.12
CA GLN A 8 12.47 -10.63 8.05
C GLN A 8 11.53 -11.48 8.93
N VAL A 9 11.09 -12.59 8.34
CA VAL A 9 10.33 -13.66 8.97
C VAL A 9 11.17 -14.23 10.12
N ASP A 10 10.60 -14.27 11.32
CA ASP A 10 11.21 -14.89 12.48
C ASP A 10 10.69 -16.32 12.60
N PRO A 11 11.53 -17.36 12.42
CA PRO A 11 11.08 -18.76 12.48
C PRO A 11 10.51 -19.18 13.84
N LYS A 12 10.64 -18.38 14.90
CA LYS A 12 9.97 -18.63 16.20
C LYS A 12 8.54 -18.10 16.25
N LEU A 13 8.20 -17.17 15.36
CA LEU A 13 6.92 -16.43 15.37
C LEU A 13 6.12 -16.64 14.06
N ASP A 14 6.81 -17.03 12.99
CA ASP A 14 6.29 -17.15 11.64
C ASP A 14 6.58 -18.57 11.07
N LYS A 15 5.87 -18.98 10.00
CA LYS A 15 6.10 -20.27 9.30
C LYS A 15 7.58 -20.39 8.85
N ASP A 16 8.10 -21.63 8.75
CA ASP A 16 9.52 -22.08 8.68
C ASP A 16 10.52 -21.41 7.69
N ASP A 17 10.20 -20.26 7.10
CA ASP A 17 11.01 -19.56 6.09
C ASP A 17 12.03 -18.59 6.73
N ALA A 18 12.91 -19.09 7.60
CA ALA A 18 13.95 -18.29 8.24
C ALA A 18 14.83 -17.59 7.18
N GLY A 19 14.73 -16.26 7.08
CA GLY A 19 15.58 -15.43 6.19
C GLY A 19 14.84 -14.67 5.08
N LYS A 20 13.55 -14.94 4.85
CA LYS A 20 12.75 -14.23 3.84
C LYS A 20 12.03 -13.01 4.43
N TRP A 21 11.74 -12.02 3.60
CA TRP A 21 11.05 -10.77 3.94
C TRP A 21 9.55 -10.86 3.65
N ARG A 22 8.73 -10.30 4.54
CA ARG A 22 7.30 -10.07 4.30
C ARG A 22 6.95 -8.63 4.66
N TRP A 23 5.92 -8.09 4.04
CA TRP A 23 5.31 -6.87 4.53
C TRP A 23 4.50 -7.18 5.79
N THR A 24 4.82 -6.50 6.88
CA THR A 24 4.21 -6.77 8.19
C THR A 24 3.64 -5.51 8.80
N VAL A 25 2.52 -5.66 9.51
CA VAL A 25 1.94 -4.64 10.39
C VAL A 25 2.28 -5.01 11.82
N ALA A 26 2.79 -4.05 12.58
CA ALA A 26 3.08 -4.16 14.00
C ALA A 26 2.11 -3.29 14.79
N ASN A 27 1.42 -3.88 15.76
CA ASN A 27 0.59 -3.21 16.76
C ASN A 27 1.05 -3.59 18.16
N ARG A 28 1.20 -2.61 19.05
CA ARG A 28 1.70 -2.86 20.41
C ARG A 28 0.82 -3.81 21.24
N ARG A 29 -0.47 -3.91 20.95
CA ARG A 29 -1.42 -4.78 21.69
C ARG A 29 -1.53 -6.18 21.11
N VAL A 30 -1.45 -6.31 19.78
CA VAL A 30 -1.78 -7.57 19.06
C VAL A 30 -0.53 -8.27 18.55
N GLY A 31 0.62 -7.58 18.49
CA GLY A 31 1.87 -8.12 17.98
C GLY A 31 2.13 -7.73 16.54
N THR A 32 2.91 -8.53 15.82
CA THR A 32 3.27 -8.32 14.41
C THR A 32 2.66 -9.43 13.56
N TRP A 33 2.05 -9.07 12.43
CA TRP A 33 1.49 -10.03 11.48
C TRP A 33 1.76 -9.59 10.03
N ALA A 34 1.75 -10.53 9.10
CA ALA A 34 1.86 -10.23 7.66
C ALA A 34 0.59 -9.55 7.14
N ALA A 35 0.71 -8.68 6.14
CA ALA A 35 -0.42 -7.94 5.56
C ALA A 35 -0.39 -7.91 4.02
N GLY A 36 -1.53 -7.60 3.42
CA GLY A 36 -1.74 -7.70 1.98
C GLY A 36 -1.50 -9.13 1.47
N TYR A 37 -0.99 -9.27 0.25
CA TYR A 37 -0.65 -10.59 -0.30
C TYR A 37 0.40 -11.36 0.51
N CYS A 38 1.21 -10.68 1.33
CA CYS A 38 2.12 -11.37 2.26
C CYS A 38 1.38 -12.22 3.33
N ALA A 39 0.09 -11.98 3.59
CA ALA A 39 -0.73 -12.77 4.50
C ALA A 39 -1.39 -14.00 3.82
N GLU A 40 -1.47 -14.02 2.48
CA GLU A 40 -2.25 -14.98 1.69
C GLU A 40 -1.37 -16.10 1.10
N ASN A 41 -0.73 -16.90 1.97
CA ASN A 41 0.18 -17.98 1.57
C ASN A 41 1.45 -17.55 0.80
N CYS A 42 1.93 -16.32 1.02
CA CYS A 42 3.23 -15.89 0.53
C CYS A 42 4.38 -16.63 1.24
N LEU A 43 5.30 -17.21 0.46
CA LEU A 43 6.52 -17.85 0.97
C LEU A 43 7.56 -16.83 1.49
N GLY A 44 7.27 -15.53 1.43
CA GLY A 44 8.23 -14.46 1.67
C GLY A 44 9.16 -14.20 0.48
N HIS A 45 9.86 -13.07 0.54
CA HIS A 45 10.68 -12.51 -0.53
C HIS A 45 12.16 -12.47 -0.16
N ASP A 46 13.05 -12.50 -1.14
CA ASP A 46 14.49 -12.48 -0.86
C ASP A 46 15.00 -11.09 -0.41
N THR A 47 14.24 -10.03 -0.69
CA THR A 47 14.63 -8.65 -0.36
C THR A 47 13.47 -7.87 0.29
N PRO A 48 13.78 -6.85 1.12
CA PRO A 48 12.75 -5.97 1.68
C PRO A 48 12.00 -5.20 0.59
N LEU A 49 12.69 -4.82 -0.50
CA LEU A 49 12.09 -4.11 -1.63
C LEU A 49 11.05 -4.98 -2.35
N ALA A 50 11.34 -6.26 -2.58
CA ALA A 50 10.37 -7.17 -3.18
C ALA A 50 9.12 -7.36 -2.30
N ALA A 51 9.28 -7.39 -0.97
CA ALA A 51 8.13 -7.41 -0.06
C ALA A 51 7.33 -6.10 -0.09
N ALA A 52 8.00 -4.94 -0.22
CA ALA A 52 7.35 -3.64 -0.40
C ALA A 52 6.58 -3.56 -1.73
N GLN A 53 7.18 -4.04 -2.82
CA GLN A 53 6.55 -4.11 -4.15
C GLN A 53 5.30 -4.99 -4.13
N HIS A 54 5.39 -6.17 -3.53
CA HIS A 54 4.25 -7.08 -3.44
C HIS A 54 3.11 -6.51 -2.58
N TYR A 55 3.42 -5.74 -1.53
CA TYR A 55 2.41 -5.01 -0.78
C TYR A 55 1.84 -3.81 -1.56
N HIS A 56 2.66 -3.16 -2.38
CA HIS A 56 2.22 -2.08 -3.26
C HIS A 56 1.23 -2.58 -4.32
N GLU A 57 1.49 -3.74 -4.92
CA GLU A 57 0.55 -4.43 -5.82
C GLU A 57 -0.79 -4.67 -5.13
N TYR A 58 -0.77 -5.20 -3.90
CA TYR A 58 -1.99 -5.37 -3.10
C TYR A 58 -2.74 -4.03 -2.91
N GLN A 59 -2.05 -2.93 -2.62
CA GLN A 59 -2.68 -1.62 -2.47
C GLN A 59 -3.31 -1.12 -3.78
N LEU A 60 -2.64 -1.35 -4.91
CA LEU A 60 -3.12 -0.99 -6.25
C LEU A 60 -4.32 -1.83 -6.71
N ASP A 61 -4.47 -3.06 -6.21
CA ASP A 61 -5.67 -3.87 -6.44
C ASP A 61 -6.85 -3.47 -5.55
N HIS A 62 -6.61 -2.67 -4.51
CA HIS A 62 -7.61 -2.22 -3.54
C HIS A 62 -7.75 -0.71 -3.48
N ILE A 63 -7.55 -0.01 -4.61
CA ILE A 63 -7.62 1.45 -4.67
C ILE A 63 -8.92 2.00 -4.07
N ARG A 64 -8.83 3.17 -3.45
CA ARG A 64 -9.96 3.89 -2.90
C ARG A 64 -10.36 5.01 -3.83
N LEU A 65 -11.64 5.09 -4.15
CA LEU A 65 -12.22 6.15 -4.96
C LEU A 65 -13.17 6.97 -4.09
N SER A 66 -13.10 8.29 -4.19
CA SER A 66 -13.95 9.22 -3.43
C SER A 66 -14.08 10.56 -4.15
N SER A 67 -14.76 11.53 -3.52
CA SER A 67 -14.93 12.90 -4.02
C SER A 67 -14.80 13.93 -2.90
N LEU A 68 -14.20 15.07 -3.21
CA LEU A 68 -14.22 16.30 -2.42
C LEU A 68 -15.59 16.96 -2.62
N MET A 69 -16.38 17.12 -1.57
CA MET A 69 -17.78 17.55 -1.73
C MET A 69 -17.93 19.00 -2.21
N ASP A 70 -16.96 19.88 -1.88
CA ASP A 70 -17.12 21.34 -2.03
C ASP A 70 -15.93 22.04 -2.73
N THR A 71 -14.99 21.28 -3.29
CA THR A 71 -13.79 21.82 -3.93
C THR A 71 -13.46 21.09 -5.23
N GLN A 72 -13.04 21.84 -6.24
CA GLN A 72 -12.45 21.31 -7.46
C GLN A 72 -10.96 21.63 -7.51
N HIS A 73 -10.18 20.67 -7.95
CA HIS A 73 -8.75 20.78 -8.18
C HIS A 73 -8.42 20.25 -9.58
N PRO A 74 -7.35 20.74 -10.21
CA PRO A 74 -6.93 20.20 -11.51
C PRO A 74 -6.46 18.75 -11.33
N CYS A 75 -6.87 17.88 -12.24
CA CYS A 75 -6.39 16.51 -12.30
C CYS A 75 -4.86 16.49 -12.47
N GLU A 76 -4.18 15.68 -11.65
CA GLU A 76 -2.72 15.58 -11.67
C GLU A 76 -2.15 15.02 -12.99
N LYS A 77 -2.98 14.36 -13.81
CA LYS A 77 -2.57 13.79 -15.12
C LYS A 77 -2.86 14.69 -16.32
N CYS A 78 -4.05 15.28 -16.41
CA CYS A 78 -4.48 16.06 -17.59
C CYS A 78 -4.89 17.49 -17.29
N SER A 79 -4.82 17.93 -16.03
CA SER A 79 -5.22 19.26 -15.55
C SER A 79 -6.70 19.62 -15.70
N GLU A 80 -7.56 18.65 -16.09
CA GLU A 80 -9.01 18.84 -16.10
C GLU A 80 -9.53 19.08 -14.68
N TRP A 81 -10.41 20.07 -14.49
CA TRP A 81 -11.02 20.36 -13.20
C TRP A 81 -11.92 19.22 -12.75
N THR A 82 -11.68 18.71 -11.54
CA THR A 82 -12.42 17.59 -10.97
C THR A 82 -12.55 17.76 -9.46
N SER A 83 -13.60 17.20 -8.89
CA SER A 83 -13.73 17.01 -7.44
C SER A 83 -13.41 15.57 -7.02
N LEU A 84 -13.04 14.71 -7.95
CA LEU A 84 -12.78 13.29 -7.70
C LEU A 84 -11.36 13.07 -7.19
N ILE A 85 -11.23 12.10 -6.29
CA ILE A 85 -9.96 11.65 -5.72
C ILE A 85 -9.83 10.14 -5.81
N ALA A 86 -8.59 9.68 -5.97
CA ALA A 86 -8.24 8.27 -5.92
C ALA A 86 -6.92 8.08 -5.17
N GLY A 87 -6.78 6.97 -4.45
CA GLY A 87 -5.58 6.74 -3.66
C GLY A 87 -5.42 5.30 -3.22
N LEU A 88 -4.26 5.02 -2.63
CA LEU A 88 -3.98 3.72 -2.03
C LEU A 88 -4.64 3.63 -0.64
N PRO A 89 -5.06 2.43 -0.18
CA PRO A 89 -5.66 2.27 1.14
C PRO A 89 -4.85 2.85 2.31
N HIS A 90 -3.53 2.79 2.19
CA HIS A 90 -2.58 3.20 3.21
C HIS A 90 -1.45 4.07 2.64
N GLY A 91 -1.75 4.84 1.59
CA GLY A 91 -0.83 5.78 0.96
C GLY A 91 -1.49 7.10 0.64
N ASP A 92 -0.87 7.85 -0.26
CA ASP A 92 -1.35 9.17 -0.64
C ASP A 92 -2.63 9.13 -1.46
N THR A 93 -3.38 10.22 -1.37
CA THR A 93 -4.59 10.47 -2.14
C THR A 93 -4.28 11.52 -3.19
N HIS A 94 -4.71 11.25 -4.43
CA HIS A 94 -4.44 12.06 -5.61
C HIS A 94 -5.73 12.61 -6.19
N THR A 95 -5.68 13.83 -6.70
CA THR A 95 -6.78 14.44 -7.44
C THR A 95 -6.75 13.95 -8.89
N LEU A 96 -7.69 13.09 -9.26
CA LEU A 96 -7.73 12.45 -10.57
C LEU A 96 -9.15 12.51 -11.15
N CYS A 97 -9.28 12.90 -12.42
CA CYS A 97 -10.58 12.90 -13.09
C CYS A 97 -11.05 11.46 -13.36
N GLU A 98 -12.30 11.30 -13.82
CA GLU A 98 -12.93 10.01 -14.07
C GLU A 98 -12.09 9.08 -14.97
N ALA A 99 -11.46 9.65 -16.00
CA ALA A 99 -10.63 8.89 -16.94
C ALA A 99 -9.30 8.41 -16.33
N HIS A 100 -8.78 9.11 -15.31
CA HIS A 100 -7.46 8.86 -14.75
C HIS A 100 -7.49 8.24 -13.35
N ARG A 101 -8.66 8.03 -12.74
CA ARG A 101 -8.78 7.35 -11.43
C ARG A 101 -8.66 5.82 -11.53
N THR A 102 -7.63 5.35 -12.23
CA THR A 102 -7.40 3.92 -12.52
C THR A 102 -6.22 3.36 -11.76
N LYS A 103 -6.15 2.03 -11.65
CA LYS A 103 -4.99 1.31 -11.10
C LYS A 103 -3.70 1.68 -11.82
N ASP A 104 -3.71 1.71 -13.15
CA ASP A 104 -2.51 1.95 -13.97
C ASP A 104 -1.97 3.36 -13.74
N VAL A 105 -2.84 4.37 -13.71
CA VAL A 105 -2.42 5.75 -13.42
C VAL A 105 -1.85 5.86 -12.00
N LEU A 106 -2.47 5.21 -11.02
CA LEU A 106 -1.94 5.18 -9.66
C LEU A 106 -0.58 4.47 -9.58
N ALA A 107 -0.40 3.37 -10.30
CA ALA A 107 0.88 2.66 -10.38
C ALA A 107 2.00 3.51 -10.98
N GLU A 108 1.68 4.41 -11.91
CA GLU A 108 2.66 5.34 -12.50
C GLU A 108 3.09 6.46 -11.57
N ILE A 109 2.22 6.92 -10.67
CA ILE A 109 2.47 8.11 -9.83
C ILE A 109 2.82 7.77 -8.39
N THR A 110 2.65 6.51 -7.98
CA THR A 110 2.99 6.04 -6.64
C THR A 110 4.20 5.10 -6.68
N SER A 111 4.78 4.83 -5.52
CA SER A 111 5.93 3.93 -5.40
C SER A 111 5.72 2.95 -4.24
N PRO A 112 6.43 1.80 -4.25
CA PRO A 112 6.43 0.90 -3.12
C PRO A 112 6.83 1.62 -1.84
N PRO A 113 6.02 1.52 -0.76
CA PRO A 113 6.34 2.19 0.49
C PRO A 113 7.54 1.52 1.17
N ASP A 114 8.39 2.30 1.84
CA ASP A 114 9.41 1.79 2.75
C ASP A 114 8.81 1.46 4.13
N GLN A 115 7.94 2.34 4.62
CA GLN A 115 7.20 2.21 5.87
C GLN A 115 5.88 3.00 5.82
N ILE A 116 4.87 2.51 6.54
CA ILE A 116 3.60 3.19 6.77
C ILE A 116 3.37 3.34 8.28
N TRP A 117 2.92 4.53 8.70
CA TRP A 117 2.48 4.78 10.06
C TRP A 117 0.96 4.84 10.12
N TYR A 118 0.38 4.13 11.08
CA TYR A 118 -1.06 4.19 11.35
C TYR A 118 -1.29 5.06 12.59
N SER A 119 -2.15 6.06 12.43
CA SER A 119 -2.68 6.91 13.51
C SER A 119 -3.56 6.11 14.47
#